data_AF-A0A3R1AL97-F1
#
_entry.id   AF-A0A3R1AL97-F1
#
_cell.length_a   1.000
_cell.length_b   1.000
_cell.length_c   1.000
_cell.angle_alpha   90.00
_cell.angle_beta   90.00
_cell.angle_gamma   90.00
#
_symmetry.space_group_name_H-M   'P 1'
#
loop_
_entity.id
_entity.type
_entity.pdbx_description
1 polymer ?
#
loop_
_entity_poly.entity_id
_entity_poly.type
_entity_poly.pdbx_seq_one_letter_code
_entity_poly.pdbx_strand_id
1 'polypeptide(L)'
;MNDQATLAEITWEGAGLTDHGLANMYGTAKGVHAELKALSGSGSAAIDSGSSVAADAIIKTGFQTVSYSTILNGDIPLPFEYAVKIASDDGNNMKSGTFDTDVSYTVAYQ
;
A
#
# COMPACT_ATOMS: atom_id res chain seq x y z
N MET A 1 5.32 9.70 31.62
CA MET A 1 4.58 8.74 30.79
C MET A 1 4.89 9.12 29.36
N ASN A 2 5.41 8.19 28.55
CA ASN A 2 5.56 8.41 27.11
C ASN A 2 4.16 8.27 26.50
N ASP A 3 3.68 9.33 25.85
CA ASP A 3 2.53 9.28 24.95
C ASP A 3 2.94 8.46 23.72
N GLN A 4 2.72 7.14 23.75
CA GLN A 4 2.93 6.31 22.58
C GLN A 4 1.66 6.30 21.75
N ALA A 5 1.77 6.72 20.48
CA ALA A 5 0.70 6.58 19.50
C ALA A 5 0.30 5.11 19.37
N THR A 6 -1.00 4.84 19.34
CA THR A 6 -1.55 3.47 19.23
C THR A 6 -2.18 3.22 17.86
N LEU A 7 -2.35 4.29 17.09
CA LEU A 7 -2.97 4.30 15.78
C LEU A 7 -2.02 4.95 14.77
N ALA A 8 -2.16 4.56 13.51
CA ALA A 8 -1.47 5.24 12.42
C ALA A 8 -2.33 5.28 11.16
N GLU A 9 -2.13 6.31 10.34
CA GLU A 9 -2.65 6.38 8.99
C GLU A 9 -1.49 6.49 8.01
N ILE A 10 -1.47 5.62 7.01
CA ILE A 10 -0.48 5.65 5.93
C ILE A 10 -1.18 6.01 4.64
N THR A 11 -0.85 7.17 4.09
CA THR A 11 -1.39 7.64 2.81
C THR A 11 -0.33 7.51 1.72
N TRP A 12 -0.67 6.78 0.66
CA TRP A 12 0.20 6.55 -0.48
C TRP A 12 -0.07 7.58 -1.59
N GLU A 13 0.99 8.19 -2.10
CA GLU A 13 0.93 9.28 -3.06
C GLU A 13 2.02 9.14 -4.12
N GLY A 14 1.70 9.52 -5.35
CA GLY A 14 2.67 9.53 -6.44
C GLY A 14 1.99 9.71 -7.78
N ALA A 15 2.72 10.29 -8.74
CA ALA A 15 2.20 10.51 -10.10
C ALA A 15 1.82 9.19 -10.82
N GLY A 16 2.37 8.06 -10.36
CA GLY A 16 2.07 6.72 -10.89
C GLY A 16 0.87 6.03 -10.23
N LEU A 17 0.21 6.62 -9.22
CA LEU A 17 -0.97 5.98 -8.64
C LEU A 17 -2.19 6.14 -9.56
N THR A 18 -2.82 5.03 -9.89
CA THR A 18 -3.95 4.93 -10.82
C THR A 18 -5.06 4.08 -10.22
N ASP A 19 -6.18 3.93 -10.93
CA ASP A 19 -7.30 3.07 -10.52
C ASP A 19 -6.95 1.56 -10.52
N HIS A 20 -5.84 1.18 -11.16
CA HIS A 20 -5.32 -0.19 -11.20
C HIS A 20 -4.22 -0.44 -10.16
N GLY A 21 -3.69 0.60 -9.52
CA GLY A 21 -2.49 0.53 -8.67
C GLY A 21 -1.37 1.42 -9.21
N LEU A 22 -0.12 0.99 -9.09
CA LEU A 22 1.04 1.79 -9.52
C LEU A 22 1.38 1.52 -10.99
N ALA A 23 1.31 2.55 -11.82
CA ALA A 23 1.69 2.49 -13.23
C ALA A 23 3.21 2.36 -13.41
N ASN A 24 3.62 1.75 -14.54
CA ASN A 24 5.02 1.75 -14.96
C ASN A 24 5.41 3.12 -15.54
N MET A 25 6.02 3.97 -14.73
CA MET A 25 6.30 5.37 -15.09
C MET A 25 7.55 5.52 -15.94
N TYR A 26 8.62 4.79 -15.62
CA TYR A 26 9.94 4.96 -16.22
C TYR A 26 10.43 3.73 -16.99
N GLY A 27 9.78 2.59 -16.79
CA GLY A 27 10.15 1.34 -17.42
C GLY A 27 9.70 1.21 -18.88
N THR A 28 10.20 0.17 -19.53
CA THR A 28 9.92 -0.13 -20.95
C THR A 28 8.78 -1.12 -21.15
N ALA A 29 8.40 -1.88 -20.12
CA ALA A 29 7.25 -2.79 -20.17
C ALA A 29 5.94 -2.02 -20.43
N LYS A 30 5.02 -2.62 -21.18
CA LYS A 30 3.71 -2.02 -21.52
C LYS A 30 2.58 -2.96 -21.15
N GLY A 31 1.40 -2.42 -20.86
CA GLY A 31 0.24 -3.21 -20.46
C GLY A 31 0.39 -3.84 -19.07
N VAL A 32 1.13 -3.15 -18.17
CA VAL A 32 1.45 -3.63 -16.82
C VAL A 32 1.33 -2.53 -15.77
N HIS A 33 0.91 -2.92 -14.58
CA HIS A 33 0.94 -2.13 -13.35
C HIS A 33 1.41 -2.99 -12.17
N ALA A 34 1.69 -2.37 -11.03
CA ALA A 34 1.93 -3.05 -9.77
C ALA A 34 0.72 -2.87 -8.83
N GLU A 35 0.15 -3.98 -8.38
CA GLU A 35 -0.81 -4.03 -7.29
C GLU A 35 -0.03 -3.95 -5.96
N LEU A 36 -0.14 -2.82 -5.26
CA LEU A 36 0.32 -2.67 -3.88
C LEU A 36 -0.85 -2.96 -2.95
N LYS A 37 -0.69 -3.85 -1.97
CA LYS A 37 -1.74 -4.27 -1.04
C LYS A 37 -1.25 -4.19 0.39
N ALA A 38 -2.06 -3.63 1.28
CA ALA A 38 -1.81 -3.71 2.71
C ALA A 38 -2.18 -5.10 3.23
N LEU A 39 -1.30 -5.70 4.03
CA LEU A 39 -1.52 -7.00 4.65
C LEU A 39 -1.89 -6.82 6.12
N SER A 40 -2.66 -7.77 6.64
CA SER A 40 -2.93 -7.88 8.07
C SER A 40 -2.76 -9.34 8.50
N GLY A 41 -1.96 -9.55 9.54
CA GLY A 41 -1.58 -10.89 9.99
C GLY A 41 -1.14 -10.89 11.46
N SER A 42 -0.94 -12.10 11.99
CA SER A 42 -0.41 -12.26 13.34
C SER A 42 1.01 -11.74 13.42
N GLY A 43 1.23 -10.63 14.14
CA GLY A 43 2.55 -10.02 14.31
C GLY A 43 2.76 -8.72 13.52
N SER A 44 1.76 -8.26 12.79
CA SER A 44 1.77 -6.98 12.04
C SER A 44 0.74 -6.02 12.62
N ALA A 45 0.83 -4.74 12.23
CA ALA A 45 -0.16 -3.75 12.61
C ALA A 45 -1.56 -4.16 12.11
N ALA A 46 -2.58 -3.98 12.94
CA ALA A 46 -3.96 -4.32 12.60
C ALA A 46 -4.59 -3.20 11.77
N ILE A 47 -5.12 -3.54 10.59
CA ILE A 47 -5.85 -2.59 9.74
C ILE A 47 -7.21 -2.33 10.38
N ASP A 48 -7.58 -1.06 10.52
CA ASP A 48 -8.89 -0.65 11.03
C ASP A 48 -10.01 -1.07 10.08
N SER A 49 -11.13 -1.55 10.62
CA SER A 49 -12.27 -2.00 9.81
C SER A 49 -12.96 -0.89 9.00
N GLY A 50 -12.79 0.37 9.41
CA GLY A 50 -13.25 1.57 8.70
C GLY A 50 -12.19 2.19 7.77
N SER A 51 -11.01 1.57 7.65
CA SER A 51 -9.98 2.00 6.71
C SER A 51 -10.51 2.05 5.27
N SER A 52 -10.08 3.06 4.50
CA SER A 52 -10.46 3.14 3.08
C SER A 52 -9.89 1.97 2.26
N VAL A 53 -8.78 1.40 2.71
CA VAL A 53 -8.15 0.20 2.15
C VAL A 53 -8.27 -0.94 3.15
N ALA A 54 -9.05 -1.95 2.80
CA ALA A 54 -9.13 -3.19 3.57
C ALA A 54 -7.88 -4.07 3.37
N ALA A 55 -7.68 -5.06 4.25
CA ALA A 55 -6.64 -6.07 4.07
C ALA A 55 -6.77 -6.75 2.69
N ASP A 56 -5.64 -6.98 2.03
CA ASP A 56 -5.51 -7.55 0.68
C ASP A 56 -6.16 -6.73 -0.45
N ALA A 57 -6.74 -5.55 -0.14
CA ALA A 57 -7.25 -4.63 -1.14
C ALA A 57 -6.12 -3.84 -1.79
N ILE A 58 -6.29 -3.52 -3.06
CA ILE A 58 -5.31 -2.75 -3.84
C ILE A 58 -5.37 -1.29 -3.41
N ILE A 59 -4.20 -0.72 -3.15
CA ILE A 59 -3.98 0.71 -2.96
C ILE A 59 -3.98 1.37 -4.33
N LYS A 60 -4.89 2.31 -4.52
CA LYS A 60 -5.18 2.94 -5.82
C LYS A 60 -5.75 4.35 -5.63
N THR A 61 -5.88 5.11 -6.71
CA THR A 61 -6.48 6.44 -6.65
C THR A 61 -7.87 6.40 -6.01
N GLY A 62 -8.12 7.30 -5.04
CA GLY A 62 -9.35 7.37 -4.26
C GLY A 62 -9.43 6.37 -3.09
N PHE A 63 -8.54 5.38 -3.05
CA PHE A 63 -8.43 4.36 -2.00
C PHE A 63 -6.96 4.12 -1.67
N GLN A 64 -6.35 5.13 -1.05
CA GLN A 64 -4.89 5.20 -0.87
C GLN A 64 -4.44 5.38 0.58
N THR A 65 -5.38 5.50 1.52
CA THR A 65 -5.10 5.66 2.95
C THR A 65 -5.45 4.38 3.70
N VAL A 66 -4.45 3.79 4.33
CA VAL A 66 -4.60 2.64 5.22
C VAL A 66 -4.61 3.15 6.65
N SER A 67 -5.73 2.99 7.35
CA SER A 67 -5.83 3.31 8.77
C SER A 67 -5.58 2.05 9.59
N TYR A 68 -4.76 2.15 10.63
CA TYR A 68 -4.38 1.05 11.51
C TYR A 68 -4.88 1.29 12.93
N SER A 69 -5.59 0.30 13.47
CA SER A 69 -6.21 0.35 14.82
C SER A 69 -5.28 -0.11 15.94
N THR A 70 -4.17 -0.76 15.58
CA THR A 70 -3.18 -1.25 16.55
C THR A 70 -1.82 -1.30 15.89
N ILE A 71 -0.89 -0.46 16.36
CA ILE A 71 0.49 -0.40 15.85
C ILE A 71 1.54 -0.85 16.88
N LEU A 72 1.11 -1.25 18.08
CA LEU A 72 1.97 -1.71 19.16
C LEU A 72 1.45 -3.03 19.75
N ASN A 73 2.36 -3.86 20.23
CA ASN A 73 2.08 -4.98 21.14
C ASN A 73 2.78 -4.69 22.48
N GLY A 74 2.04 -4.12 23.43
CA GLY A 74 2.64 -3.46 24.60
C GLY A 74 3.41 -2.21 24.15
N ASP A 75 4.71 -2.14 24.47
CA ASP A 75 5.61 -1.06 24.04
C ASP A 75 6.40 -1.41 22.74
N ILE A 76 6.11 -2.54 22.10
CA ILE A 76 6.85 -3.03 20.94
C ILE A 76 6.12 -2.60 19.66
N PRO A 77 6.74 -1.82 18.76
CA PRO A 77 6.16 -1.46 17.47
C PRO A 77 5.90 -2.68 16.59
N LEU A 78 4.74 -2.70 15.96
CA LEU A 78 4.35 -3.69 14.97
C LEU A 78 4.70 -3.17 13.56
N PRO A 79 5.17 -4.03 12.65
CA PRO A 79 5.43 -3.66 11.27
C PRO A 79 4.13 -3.38 10.50
N PHE A 80 4.19 -2.44 9.57
CA PHE A 80 3.19 -2.29 8.51
C PHE A 80 3.60 -3.16 7.33
N GLU A 81 2.82 -4.19 7.01
CA GLU A 81 3.16 -5.14 5.95
C GLU A 81 2.42 -4.85 4.65
N TYR A 82 3.13 -5.04 3.54
CA TYR A 82 2.61 -4.82 2.20
C TYR A 82 3.09 -5.90 1.23
N ALA A 83 2.23 -6.27 0.28
CA ALA A 83 2.60 -7.10 -0.86
C ALA A 83 2.58 -6.29 -2.15
N VAL A 84 3.51 -6.60 -3.06
CA VAL A 84 3.57 -6.03 -4.41
C VAL A 84 3.50 -7.15 -5.43
N LYS A 85 2.67 -6.99 -6.45
CA LYS A 85 2.54 -7.92 -7.57
C LYS A 85 2.46 -7.16 -8.88
N ILE A 86 3.25 -7.57 -9.88
CA ILE A 86 3.06 -7.08 -11.25
C ILE A 86 1.86 -7.80 -11.88
N ALA A 87 0.93 -7.03 -12.45
CA ALA A 87 -0.28 -7.51 -13.09
C ALA A 87 -0.46 -6.87 -14.47
N SER A 88 -1.33 -7.48 -15.28
CA SER A 88 -1.68 -6.95 -16.60
C SER A 88 -2.79 -5.92 -16.48
N ASP A 89 -2.69 -4.82 -17.22
CA ASP A 89 -3.72 -3.77 -17.24
C ASP A 89 -5.08 -4.29 -17.75
N ASP A 90 -5.06 -5.20 -18.73
CA ASP A 90 -6.24 -5.72 -19.45
C ASP A 90 -6.28 -7.26 -19.53
N GLY A 91 -5.41 -7.95 -18.80
CA GLY A 91 -5.39 -9.39 -18.65
C GLY A 91 -4.68 -10.19 -19.76
N ASN A 92 -4.27 -9.58 -20.88
CA ASN A 92 -3.68 -10.33 -22.01
C ASN A 92 -2.55 -9.62 -22.79
N ASN A 93 -2.26 -8.34 -22.55
CA ASN A 93 -1.35 -7.56 -23.41
C ASN A 93 -0.06 -7.07 -22.72
N MET A 94 0.50 -7.86 -21.80
CA MET A 94 1.80 -7.53 -21.19
C MET A 94 2.92 -7.63 -22.24
N LYS A 95 3.63 -6.52 -22.47
CA LYS A 95 4.84 -6.48 -23.32
C LYS A 95 6.07 -6.47 -22.44
N SER A 96 7.04 -7.30 -22.80
CA SER A 96 8.32 -7.43 -22.09
C SER A 96 9.06 -6.10 -22.00
N GLY A 97 9.72 -5.88 -20.87
CA GLY A 97 10.57 -4.73 -20.61
C GLY A 97 10.83 -4.59 -19.12
N THR A 98 11.42 -3.48 -18.73
CA THR A 98 11.61 -3.11 -17.32
C THR A 98 10.33 -2.51 -16.74
N PHE A 99 10.09 -2.77 -15.45
CA PHE A 99 9.10 -2.05 -14.65
C PHE A 99 9.86 -1.14 -13.68
N ASP A 100 9.55 0.14 -13.69
CA ASP A 100 10.20 1.16 -12.87
C ASP A 100 9.20 2.28 -12.54
N THR A 101 9.01 2.52 -11.25
CA THR A 101 8.11 3.55 -10.72
C THR A 101 8.56 3.97 -9.33
N ASP A 102 8.32 5.25 -9.01
CA ASP A 102 8.45 5.79 -7.67
C ASP A 102 7.07 5.97 -7.04
N VAL A 103 6.98 5.72 -5.75
CA VAL A 103 5.81 6.04 -4.92
C VAL A 103 6.31 6.55 -3.57
N SER A 104 5.60 7.52 -3.01
CA SER A 104 5.85 8.05 -1.67
C SER A 104 4.70 7.68 -0.75
N TYR A 105 4.97 7.67 0.55
CA TYR A 105 3.92 7.55 1.55
C TYR A 105 4.19 8.51 2.70
N THR A 106 3.11 8.96 3.33
CA THR A 106 3.16 9.75 4.56
C THR A 106 2.52 8.95 5.67
N VAL A 107 3.13 8.97 6.86
CA VAL A 107 2.62 8.32 8.07
C VAL A 107 2.20 9.39 9.08
N ALA A 108 0.96 9.32 9.54
CA ALA A 108 0.44 10.12 10.65
C ALA A 108 0.19 9.22 11.86
N TYR A 109 0.84 9.49 12.98
CA TYR A 109 0.67 8.76 14.25
C TYR A 109 -0.35 9.46 15.15
N GLN A 110 -1.22 8.69 15.81
CA GLN A 110 -2.26 9.19 16.70
C GLN A 110 -2.32 8.42 18.03
#